data_AF-A0A1C5L0B2-F1
#
_entry.id   AF-A0A1C5L0B2-F1
#
_cell.length_a   1.000
_cell.length_b   1.000
_cell.length_c   1.000
_cell.angle_alpha   90.00
_cell.angle_beta   90.00
_cell.angle_gamma   90.00
#
_symmetry.space_group_name_H-M   'P 1'
#
loop_
_entity.id
_entity.type
_entity.pdbx_description
1 polymer ?
#
loop_
_entity_poly.entity_id
_entity_poly.type
_entity_poly.pdbx_seq_one_letter_code
_entity_poly.pdbx_strand_id
1 'polypeptide(L)' 'MKEYEVIWEIFNKCPRNQMRDVFVEEIELEDPEEYVKQKFQGKEVTYEKSVLADGTEIFDIITSGIKQRCSFTEI' A
#
# COMPACT_ATOMS: atom_id res chain seq x y z
N MET A 1 -18.73 -2.34 5.31
CA MET A 1 -17.88 -1.92 4.18
C MET A 1 -17.78 -0.40 4.17
N LYS A 2 -16.60 0.11 3.82
CA LYS A 2 -16.27 1.54 3.69
C LYS A 2 -15.60 1.75 2.33
N GLU A 3 -15.75 2.93 1.77
CA GLU A 3 -15.07 3.32 0.52
C GLU A 3 -13.71 3.93 0.87
N TYR A 4 -12.68 3.53 0.12
CA TYR A 4 -11.34 4.06 0.27
C TYR A 4 -10.77 4.46 -1.08
N GLU A 5 -10.12 5.62 -1.12
CA GLU A 5 -9.11 5.91 -2.13
C GLU A 5 -7.81 5.19 -1.72
N VAL A 6 -7.31 4.33 -2.60
CA VAL A 6 -6.09 3.54 -2.40
C VAL A 6 -5.02 4.02 -3.35
N ILE A 7 -3.93 4.53 -2.78
CA ILE A 7 -2.73 4.90 -3.51
C ILE A 7 -1.68 3.80 -3.30
N TRP A 8 -1.34 3.08 -4.36
CA TRP A 8 -0.28 2.08 -4.36
C TRP A 8 0.96 2.57 -5.11
N GLU A 9 2.08 2.68 -4.40
CA GLU A 9 3.35 3.18 -4.89
C GLU A 9 4.39 2.05 -4.94
N ILE A 10 5.11 1.91 -6.06
CA ILE A 10 6.23 0.98 -6.21
C ILE A 10 7.52 1.79 -6.37
N PHE A 11 8.42 1.69 -5.38
CA PHE A 11 9.65 2.47 -5.37
C PHE A 11 10.73 1.83 -6.26
N ASN A 12 11.37 2.63 -7.10
CA ASN A 12 12.50 2.18 -7.90
C ASN A 12 13.71 1.85 -7.00
N LYS A 13 14.41 0.74 -7.27
CA LYS A 13 15.59 0.32 -6.50
C LYS A 13 16.85 1.14 -6.82
N CYS A 14 16.86 1.92 -7.90
CA CYS A 14 18.03 2.69 -8.32
C CYS A 14 18.29 3.87 -7.36
N PRO A 15 19.44 3.93 -6.68
CA PRO A 15 19.71 4.89 -5.58
C PRO A 15 19.62 6.39 -5.94
N ARG A 16 19.57 6.72 -7.23
CA ARG A 16 19.47 8.09 -7.76
C ARG A 16 18.24 8.30 -8.63
N ASN A 17 17.35 7.31 -8.71
CA ASN A 17 16.09 7.44 -9.44
C ASN A 17 14.96 7.54 -8.42
N GLN A 18 14.36 8.73 -8.30
CA GLN A 18 13.21 8.97 -7.42
C GLN A 18 11.87 8.66 -8.11
N MET A 19 11.90 8.08 -9.30
CA MET A 19 10.67 7.59 -9.94
C MET A 19 10.05 6.48 -9.11
N ARG A 20 8.72 6.50 -9.08
CA ARG A 20 7.88 5.45 -8.53
C ARG A 20 6.68 5.28 -9.44
N ASP A 21 6.26 4.04 -9.62
CA ASP A 21 4.98 3.76 -10.27
C ASP A 21 3.88 4.01 -9.24
N VAL A 22 2.85 4.76 -9.62
CA VAL A 22 1.73 5.11 -8.75
C VAL A 22 0.44 4.63 -9.40
N PHE A 23 -0.34 3.87 -8.65
CA PHE A 23 -1.68 3.41 -9.00
C PHE A 23 -2.67 4.01 -8.01
N VAL A 24 -3.81 4.46 -8.51
CA VAL A 24 -4.89 5.04 -7.71
C VAL A 24 -6.17 4.30 -8.05
N GLU A 25 -6.86 3.79 -7.03
CA GLU A 25 -8.09 3.01 -7.16
C GLU A 25 -9.06 3.43 -6.05
N GLU A 26 -10.34 3.57 -6.36
CA GLU A 26 -11.41 3.67 -5.35
C GLU A 26 -12.00 2.28 -5.15
N ILE A 27 -11.98 1.77 -3.92
CA ILE A 27 -12.48 0.43 -3.61
C ILE A 27 -13.32 0.42 -2.33
N GLU A 28 -14.36 -0.41 -2.35
CA GLU A 28 -15.16 -0.70 -1.16
C GLU A 28 -14.60 -1.95 -0.47
N LEU A 29 -14.17 -1.83 0.79
CA LEU A 29 -13.61 -2.94 1.56
C LEU A 29 -13.94 -2.84 3.06
N GLU A 30 -13.71 -3.93 3.79
CA GLU A 30 -13.91 -3.96 5.26
C GLU A 30 -12.61 -3.71 6.03
N ASP A 31 -11.50 -4.34 5.64
CA ASP A 31 -10.20 -4.23 6.29
C ASP A 31 -9.07 -3.99 5.27
N PRO A 32 -8.43 -2.80 5.28
CA PRO A 32 -7.28 -2.51 4.43
C PRO A 32 -6.14 -3.53 4.56
N GLU A 33 -5.96 -4.13 5.74
CA GLU A 33 -4.91 -5.10 5.98
C GLU A 33 -5.18 -6.43 5.26
N GLU A 34 -6.44 -6.87 5.19
CA GLU A 34 -6.82 -8.04 4.40
C GLU A 34 -6.57 -7.80 2.90
N TYR A 35 -6.88 -6.61 2.40
CA TYR A 35 -6.56 -6.24 1.02
C TYR A 35 -5.06 -6.38 0.74
N VAL A 36 -4.18 -5.86 1.61
CA VAL A 36 -2.72 -5.98 1.45
C VAL A 36 -2.29 -7.45 1.45
N LYS A 37 -2.80 -8.27 2.39
CA LYS A 37 -2.50 -9.71 2.45
C LYS A 37 -2.91 -10.45 1.18
N GLN A 38 -4.09 -10.15 0.64
CA GLN A 38 -4.58 -10.75 -0.61
C GLN A 38 -3.77 -10.28 -1.83
N LYS A 39 -3.48 -8.98 -1.94
CA LYS A 39 -2.73 -8.40 -3.08
C LYS A 39 -1.33 -9.00 -3.21
N PHE A 40 -0.69 -9.34 -2.09
CA PHE A 40 0.64 -9.94 -2.05
C PHE A 40 0.65 -11.44 -1.73
N GLN A 41 -0.51 -12.11 -1.80
CA GLN A 41 -0.63 -13.54 -1.53
C GLN A 41 0.32 -14.36 -2.44
N GLY A 42 0.96 -15.37 -1.86
CA GLY A 42 1.91 -16.24 -2.57
C GLY A 42 3.30 -15.65 -2.76
N LYS A 43 3.57 -14.44 -2.24
CA LYS A 43 4.91 -13.86 -2.17
C LYS A 43 5.39 -13.80 -0.72
N GLU A 44 6.71 -13.85 -0.53
CA GLU A 44 7.29 -13.44 0.73
C GLU A 44 7.08 -11.92 0.89
N VAL A 45 6.29 -11.56 1.90
CA VAL A 45 5.90 -10.18 2.16
C VAL A 45 6.04 -9.87 3.64
N THR A 46 6.64 -8.74 3.93
CA THR A 46 6.59 -8.09 5.25
C THR A 46 6.05 -6.68 5.06
N TYR A 47 5.36 -6.17 6.08
CA TYR A 47 4.88 -4.79 6.06
C TYR A 47 4.89 -4.19 7.47
N GLU A 48 5.03 -2.87 7.52
CA GLU A 48 4.79 -2.05 8.70
C GLU A 48 3.53 -1.21 8.46
N LYS A 49 2.62 -1.21 9.45
CA LYS A 49 1.38 -0.43 9.42
C LYS A 49 1.54 0.81 10.27
N SER A 50 1.12 1.96 9.75
CA SER A 50 0.96 3.21 10.49
C SER A 50 -0.37 3.87 10.15
N VAL A 51 -0.90 4.68 11.07
CA VAL A 51 -2.15 5.42 10.87
C VAL A 51 -1.84 6.90 11.09
N LEU A 52 -2.17 7.73 10.10
CA LEU A 52 -1.98 9.17 10.17
C LEU A 52 -3.07 9.83 11.04
N ALA A 53 -2.86 11.10 11.38
CA ALA A 53 -3.79 11.86 12.23
C ALA A 53 -5.18 12.06 11.58
N ASP A 54 -5.27 12.00 10.25
CA ASP A 54 -6.52 12.07 9.48
C ASP A 54 -7.21 10.71 9.30
N GLY A 55 -6.63 9.64 9.84
CA GLY A 55 -7.17 8.28 9.71
C GLY A 55 -6.62 7.49 8.53
N THR A 56 -5.79 8.09 7.66
CA THR A 56 -5.17 7.38 6.53
C THR A 56 -4.31 6.23 7.04
N GLU A 57 -4.59 5.01 6.58
CA GLU A 57 -3.80 3.82 6.91
C GLU A 57 -2.70 3.63 5.88
N ILE A 58 -1.45 3.58 6.32
CA ILE A 58 -0.27 3.38 5.48
C ILE A 58 0.36 2.04 5.78
N PHE A 59 0.60 1.27 4.72
CA PHE A 59 1.33 0.01 4.74
C PHE A 59 2.62 0.17 3.94
N ASP A 60 3.75 0.23 4.64
CA ASP A 60 5.08 0.17 4.02
C ASP A 60 5.46 -1.31 3.82
N ILE A 61 5.53 -1.73 2.57
CA ILE A 61 5.59 -3.14 2.18
C ILE A 61 6.95 -3.47 1.56
N ILE A 62 7.54 -4.60 1.96
CA ILE A 62 8.69 -5.21 1.31
C ILE A 62 8.26 -6.58 0.78
N THR A 63 8.36 -6.77 -0.54
CA THR A 63 8.12 -8.07 -1.18
C THR A 63 9.08 -8.27 -2.35
N SER A 64 9.66 -9.47 -2.47
CA SER A 64 10.70 -9.77 -3.47
C SER A 64 11.84 -8.72 -3.51
N GLY A 65 12.17 -8.16 -2.34
CA GLY A 65 13.15 -7.08 -2.17
C GLY A 65 12.78 -5.75 -2.82
N ILE A 66 11.53 -5.55 -3.23
CA ILE A 66 10.98 -4.29 -3.76
C ILE A 66 10.23 -3.59 -2.62
N LYS A 67 10.54 -2.31 -2.42
CA LYS A 67 9.80 -1.44 -1.50
C LYS A 67 8.56 -0.92 -2.20
N GLN A 68 7.44 -0.98 -1.50
CA GLN A 68 6.14 -0.53 -1.99
C GLN A 68 5.39 0.13 -0.84
N ARG A 69 4.35 0.91 -1.15
CA ARG A 69 3.48 1.51 -0.14
C ARG A 69 2.04 1.46 -0.62
N CYS A 70 1.12 1.05 0.25
CA CYS A 70 -0.31 1.28 0.05
C CYS A 70 -0.79 2.30 1.08
N SER A 71 -1.47 3.35 0.64
CA SER A 71 -2.14 4.32 1.50
C SER A 71 -3.64 4.22 1.27
N PHE A 72 -4.42 4.09 2.34
CA PHE A 72 -5.87 3.97 2.29
C PHE A 72 -6.49 5.17 3.01
N THR A 73 -7.19 6.00 2.25
CA THR A 73 -7.92 7.16 2.76
C THR A 73 -9.41 6.87 2.62
N GLU A 74 -10.15 6.85 3.73
CA GLU A 74 -11.61 6.71 3.69
C GLU A 74 -12.23 7.95 3.02
N ILE A 75 -13.14 7.75 2.06
CA ILE A 75 -13.80 8.82 1.29
C ILE A 75 -15.32 8.87 1.51
#